data_AF-H6VYH1-F1
#
_entry.id   AF-H6VYH1-F1
#
_cell.length_a   1.000
_cell.length_b   1.000
_cell.length_c   1.000
_cell.angle_alpha   90.00
_cell.angle_beta   90.00
_cell.angle_gamma   90.00
#
_symmetry.space_group_name_H-M   'P 1'
#
loop_
_entity.id
_entity.type
_entity.pdbx_description
1 polymer ?
#
loop_
_entity_poly.entity_id
_entity_poly.type
_entity_poly.pdbx_seq_one_letter_code
_entity_poly.pdbx_strand_id
1 'polypeptide(L)'
;VVSTSPSGPQFPFSGIDDRENWPIVFYNRTCQCQGNFMGYNCGDCKFGFIGPNCTVRRTIIRKEIFKTTAAEKDKFIAYLNLAKRTISTDYVIATGTYEQMNNGSNPLFADISVYDLFVWLHYYASRDSFLEGNLVWRDIDFAHEAPAFLPWHRFFLLHWEHEIQRLVGDENFTIP
;
A
#
# COMPACT_ATOMS: atom_id res chain seq x y z
N VAL A 1 14.39 -4.13 7.05
CA VAL A 1 15.30 -5.29 6.90
C VAL A 1 14.65 -6.23 5.91
N VAL A 2 15.41 -6.71 4.92
CA VAL A 2 14.92 -7.62 3.87
C VAL A 2 15.08 -9.07 4.33
N SER A 3 14.16 -9.93 3.95
CA SER A 3 14.25 -11.37 4.24
C SER A 3 15.44 -12.00 3.52
N THR A 4 16.18 -12.90 4.18
CA THR A 4 17.24 -13.72 3.57
C THR A 4 16.80 -15.17 3.34
N SER A 5 15.53 -15.49 3.62
CA SER A 5 14.96 -16.81 3.35
C SER A 5 14.86 -17.07 1.84
N PRO A 6 15.05 -18.32 1.40
CA PRO A 6 14.92 -18.67 -0.02
C PRO A 6 13.46 -18.51 -0.49
N SER A 7 13.30 -18.10 -1.75
CA SER A 7 12.01 -18.08 -2.45
C SER A 7 11.55 -19.49 -2.82
N GLY A 8 10.24 -19.65 -3.07
CA GLY A 8 9.69 -20.91 -3.57
C GLY A 8 10.20 -21.24 -4.98
N PRO A 9 10.26 -22.52 -5.36
CA PRO A 9 10.81 -22.96 -6.67
C PRO A 9 9.93 -22.59 -7.87
N GLN A 10 8.73 -22.06 -7.62
CA GLN A 10 7.74 -21.67 -8.62
C GLN A 10 8.17 -20.46 -9.46
N PHE A 11 9.02 -19.59 -8.91
CA PHE A 11 9.64 -18.50 -9.66
C PHE A 11 11.10 -18.83 -9.97
N PRO A 12 11.42 -19.27 -11.20
CA PRO A 12 12.75 -19.78 -11.55
C PRO A 12 13.76 -18.68 -11.94
N PHE A 13 13.38 -17.41 -11.84
CA PHE A 13 14.19 -16.27 -12.27
C PHE A 13 14.81 -15.53 -11.08
N SER A 14 15.82 -14.72 -11.36
CA SER A 14 16.40 -13.79 -10.39
C SER A 14 16.86 -12.52 -11.08
N GLY A 15 16.59 -11.37 -10.45
CA GLY A 15 16.99 -10.06 -10.92
C GLY A 15 16.21 -9.57 -12.14
N ILE A 16 15.01 -10.11 -12.38
CA ILE A 16 14.17 -9.72 -13.53
C ILE A 16 12.95 -8.88 -13.11
N ASP A 17 12.60 -8.92 -11.82
CA ASP A 17 11.41 -8.26 -11.30
C ASP A 17 11.78 -7.27 -10.19
N ASP A 18 11.38 -6.01 -10.37
CA ASP A 18 11.65 -4.92 -9.44
C ASP A 18 11.11 -5.19 -8.00
N ARG A 19 10.20 -6.16 -7.87
CA ARG A 19 9.58 -6.58 -6.59
C ARG A 19 10.41 -7.59 -5.82
N GLU A 20 11.44 -8.18 -6.44
CA GLU A 20 12.37 -9.07 -5.74
C GLU A 20 13.09 -8.33 -4.61
N ASN A 21 13.17 -8.95 -3.43
CA ASN A 21 13.83 -8.38 -2.26
C ASN A 21 13.36 -6.96 -1.90
N TRP A 22 12.08 -6.66 -2.15
CA TRP A 22 11.50 -5.33 -1.97
C TRP A 22 11.93 -4.65 -0.65
N PRO A 23 12.37 -3.37 -0.66
CA PRO A 23 12.33 -2.40 -1.78
C PRO A 23 13.70 -2.12 -2.43
N ILE A 24 14.67 -3.03 -2.36
CA ILE A 24 16.10 -2.69 -2.58
C ILE A 24 16.45 -2.21 -3.99
N VAL A 25 15.64 -2.56 -5.00
CA VAL A 25 15.82 -2.09 -6.38
C VAL A 25 15.74 -0.56 -6.46
N PHE A 26 14.85 0.04 -5.66
CA PHE A 26 14.65 1.49 -5.64
C PHE A 26 15.40 2.17 -4.49
N TYR A 27 15.37 1.58 -3.29
CA TYR A 27 15.89 2.23 -2.08
C TYR A 27 16.64 1.24 -1.19
N ASN A 28 17.86 1.61 -0.80
CA ASN A 28 18.66 0.87 0.19
C ASN A 28 18.60 1.47 1.60
N ARG A 29 17.88 2.60 1.78
CA ARG A 29 17.70 3.30 3.06
C ARG A 29 16.27 3.81 3.17
N THR A 30 15.66 3.58 4.32
CA THR A 30 14.32 4.06 4.66
C THR A 30 14.29 4.61 6.08
N CYS A 31 13.28 5.40 6.40
CA CYS A 31 13.05 5.86 7.78
C CYS A 31 12.77 4.68 8.72
N GLN A 32 13.31 4.76 9.93
CA GLN A 32 12.99 3.85 11.04
C GLN A 32 12.51 4.69 12.22
N CYS A 33 11.20 4.65 12.46
CA CYS A 33 10.56 5.49 13.46
C CYS A 33 10.73 4.93 14.89
N GLN A 34 10.85 5.84 15.85
CA GLN A 34 10.99 5.51 17.27
C GLN A 34 9.63 5.36 17.96
N GLY A 35 9.57 4.54 19.01
CA GLY A 35 8.37 4.41 19.84
C GLY A 35 7.11 4.04 19.03
N ASN A 36 6.07 4.86 19.16
CA ASN A 36 4.77 4.66 18.47
C ASN A 36 4.59 5.53 17.21
N PHE A 37 5.64 6.20 16.75
CA PHE A 37 5.59 6.94 15.49
C PHE A 37 5.67 5.99 14.29
N MET A 38 5.10 6.39 13.14
CA MET A 38 5.12 5.70 11.85
C MET A 38 5.01 6.71 10.69
N GLY A 39 4.82 6.21 9.47
CA GLY A 39 4.71 7.02 8.26
C GLY A 39 6.06 7.12 7.54
N TYR A 40 6.04 7.56 6.28
CA TYR A 40 7.26 7.63 5.45
C TYR A 40 8.31 8.59 6.01
N ASN A 41 7.88 9.61 6.77
CA ASN A 41 8.70 10.62 7.42
C ASN A 41 8.65 10.57 8.95
N CYS A 42 8.07 9.52 9.54
CA CYS A 42 7.84 9.39 10.99
C CYS A 42 6.90 10.45 11.62
N GLY A 43 6.07 11.11 10.82
CA GLY A 43 5.11 12.13 11.27
C GLY A 43 3.75 11.58 11.73
N ASP A 44 3.46 10.31 11.48
CA ASP A 44 2.19 9.67 11.83
C ASP A 44 2.32 8.78 13.06
N CYS A 45 1.20 8.25 13.55
CA CYS A 45 1.14 7.31 14.68
C CYS A 45 0.81 5.89 14.22
N LYS A 46 1.46 4.89 14.82
CA LYS A 46 1.17 3.47 14.59
C LYS A 46 -0.33 3.19 14.68
N PHE A 47 -0.84 2.29 13.84
CA PHE A 47 -2.26 1.88 13.89
C PHE A 47 -2.69 1.57 15.33
N GLY A 48 -3.75 2.24 15.79
CA GLY A 48 -4.25 2.14 17.16
C GLY A 48 -3.67 3.17 18.15
N PHE A 49 -2.85 4.11 17.68
CA PHE A 49 -2.37 5.26 18.47
C PHE A 49 -2.68 6.57 17.76
N ILE A 50 -2.96 7.62 18.55
CA ILE A 50 -3.25 8.97 18.09
C ILE A 50 -2.61 10.03 18.99
N GLY A 51 -2.84 11.30 18.62
CA GLY A 51 -2.36 12.47 19.32
C GLY A 51 -0.94 12.86 18.90
N PRO A 52 -0.50 14.08 19.21
CA PRO A 52 0.76 14.64 18.69
C PRO A 52 2.00 13.85 19.12
N ASN A 53 1.91 13.04 20.17
CA ASN A 53 3.00 12.21 20.69
C ASN A 53 2.76 10.69 20.53
N CYS A 54 1.69 10.28 19.83
CA CYS A 54 1.34 8.87 19.62
C CYS A 54 1.23 8.02 20.90
N THR A 55 0.76 8.63 22.00
CA THR A 55 0.62 7.98 23.31
C THR A 55 -0.82 7.59 23.64
N VAL A 56 -1.80 8.14 22.94
CA VAL A 56 -3.21 7.88 23.19
C VAL A 56 -3.62 6.64 22.41
N ARG A 57 -4.01 5.57 23.11
CA ARG A 57 -4.54 4.37 22.46
C ARG A 57 -5.94 4.63 21.92
N ARG A 58 -6.21 4.10 20.73
CA ARG A 58 -7.50 4.17 20.04
C ARG A 58 -7.90 2.79 19.53
N THR A 59 -9.12 2.39 19.83
CA THR A 59 -9.75 1.20 19.26
C THR A 59 -10.96 1.64 18.45
N ILE A 60 -11.00 1.24 17.18
CA ILE A 60 -12.10 1.50 16.26
C ILE A 60 -12.78 0.17 15.89
N ILE A 61 -14.09 0.21 15.66
CA ILE A 61 -14.90 -0.98 15.38
C ILE A 61 -15.35 -0.92 13.92
N ARG A 62 -14.85 -1.85 13.09
CA ARG A 62 -15.39 -2.09 11.75
C ARG A 62 -16.74 -2.78 11.89
N LYS A 63 -17.81 -2.07 11.53
CA LYS A 63 -19.20 -2.53 11.67
C LYS A 63 -19.63 -3.26 10.40
N GLU A 64 -20.35 -4.35 10.57
CA GLU A 64 -21.01 -5.02 9.46
C GLU A 64 -21.90 -4.04 8.66
N ILE A 65 -21.74 -4.01 7.33
CA ILE A 65 -22.30 -2.99 6.44
C ILE A 65 -23.84 -2.98 6.39
N PHE A 66 -24.52 -4.11 6.57
CA PHE A 66 -25.98 -4.15 6.61
C PHE A 66 -26.56 -3.61 7.92
N LYS A 67 -25.78 -3.60 9.00
CA LYS A 67 -26.16 -3.04 10.31
C LYS A 67 -25.85 -1.55 10.47
N THR A 68 -25.27 -0.88 9.47
CA THR A 68 -25.05 0.56 9.52
C THR A 68 -26.33 1.35 9.19
N THR A 69 -26.45 2.53 9.81
CA THR A 69 -27.53 3.49 9.54
C THR A 69 -27.42 4.07 8.12
N ALA A 70 -28.51 4.66 7.61
CA ALA A 70 -28.49 5.33 6.30
C ALA A 70 -27.41 6.43 6.24
N ALA A 71 -27.30 7.25 7.29
CA ALA A 71 -26.28 8.30 7.38
C ALA A 71 -24.84 7.75 7.39
N GLU A 72 -24.59 6.60 8.03
CA GLU A 72 -23.27 5.96 7.99
C GLU A 72 -22.93 5.42 6.61
N LYS A 73 -23.91 4.87 5.87
CA LYS A 73 -23.74 4.41 4.48
C LYS A 73 -23.45 5.58 3.55
N ASP A 74 -24.22 6.66 3.66
CA ASP A 74 -24.03 7.87 2.86
C ASP A 74 -22.65 8.48 3.12
N LYS A 75 -22.23 8.53 4.40
CA LYS A 75 -20.87 8.98 4.78
C LYS A 75 -19.79 8.10 4.15
N PHE A 76 -19.92 6.77 4.24
CA PHE A 76 -18.96 5.84 3.65
C PHE A 76 -18.83 6.05 2.12
N ILE A 77 -19.95 6.12 1.41
CA ILE A 77 -19.97 6.34 -0.04
C ILE A 77 -19.38 7.72 -0.40
N ALA A 78 -19.72 8.76 0.35
CA ALA A 78 -19.18 10.09 0.13
C ALA A 78 -17.65 10.13 0.31
N TYR A 79 -17.13 9.46 1.33
CA TYR A 79 -15.68 9.41 1.59
C TYR A 79 -14.93 8.63 0.52
N LEU A 80 -15.47 7.50 0.03
CA LEU A 80 -14.89 6.78 -1.09
C LEU A 80 -14.87 7.62 -2.37
N ASN A 81 -15.96 8.33 -2.67
CA ASN A 81 -16.03 9.22 -3.83
C ASN A 81 -15.03 10.38 -3.74
N LEU A 82 -14.83 10.94 -2.55
CA LEU A 82 -13.80 11.96 -2.33
C LEU A 82 -12.40 11.38 -2.54
N ALA A 83 -12.10 10.22 -1.93
CA ALA A 83 -10.80 9.55 -2.09
C ALA A 83 -10.48 9.22 -3.55
N LYS A 84 -11.49 8.88 -4.35
CA LYS A 84 -11.33 8.61 -5.78
C LYS A 84 -11.05 9.86 -6.62
N ARG A 85 -11.38 11.05 -6.13
CA ARG A 85 -11.23 12.32 -6.86
C ARG A 85 -10.08 13.19 -6.32
N THR A 86 -9.57 12.88 -5.14
CA THR A 86 -8.46 13.62 -4.54
C THR A 86 -7.13 12.94 -4.82
N ILE A 87 -6.20 13.68 -5.42
CA ILE A 87 -4.81 13.26 -5.62
C ILE A 87 -4.11 13.07 -4.27
N SER A 88 -3.37 11.96 -4.12
CA SER A 88 -2.54 11.71 -2.96
C SER A 88 -1.42 12.74 -2.90
N THR A 89 -1.20 13.34 -1.73
CA THR A 89 -0.11 14.29 -1.51
C THR A 89 1.20 13.62 -1.12
N ASP A 90 1.14 12.37 -0.67
CA ASP A 90 2.29 11.62 -0.15
C ASP A 90 2.80 10.54 -1.11
N TYR A 91 1.95 10.07 -2.03
CA TYR A 91 2.26 8.97 -2.93
C TYR A 91 2.06 9.34 -4.40
N VAL A 92 3.02 8.88 -5.21
CA VAL A 92 2.93 8.78 -6.67
C VAL A 92 3.18 7.32 -7.06
N ILE A 93 2.79 6.94 -8.28
CA ILE A 93 3.01 5.59 -8.78
C ILE A 93 4.05 5.55 -9.88
N ALA A 94 4.81 4.45 -9.94
CA ALA A 94 5.68 4.19 -11.07
C ALA A 94 4.84 3.83 -12.31
N THR A 95 5.20 4.41 -13.46
CA THR A 95 4.56 4.13 -14.76
C THR A 95 5.44 3.30 -15.70
N GLY A 96 6.64 2.94 -15.26
CA GLY A 96 7.57 2.04 -15.93
C GLY A 96 8.42 1.25 -14.94
N THR A 97 9.17 0.27 -15.44
CA THR A 97 10.13 -0.52 -14.64
C THR A 97 11.37 0.31 -14.27
N TYR A 98 12.14 -0.13 -13.27
CA TYR A 98 13.38 0.54 -12.88
C TYR A 98 14.38 0.66 -14.05
N GLU A 99 14.45 -0.37 -14.90
CA GLU A 99 15.24 -0.34 -16.14
C GLU A 99 14.75 0.73 -17.11
N GLN A 100 13.43 0.85 -17.34
CA GLN A 100 12.85 1.90 -18.18
C GLN A 100 13.10 3.30 -17.62
N MET A 101 13.29 3.42 -16.31
CA MET A 101 13.72 4.66 -15.66
C MET A 101 15.23 4.94 -15.81
N ASN A 102 15.95 4.20 -16.63
CA ASN A 102 17.41 4.29 -16.79
C ASN A 102 18.12 4.23 -15.42
N ASN A 103 17.82 3.18 -14.65
CA ASN A 103 18.32 2.97 -13.29
C ASN A 103 18.06 4.17 -12.37
N GLY A 104 16.87 4.76 -12.49
CA GLY A 104 16.41 5.90 -11.70
C GLY A 104 16.86 7.29 -12.19
N SER A 105 17.69 7.37 -13.25
CA SER A 105 18.13 8.68 -13.79
C SER A 105 17.04 9.41 -14.57
N ASN A 106 16.03 8.69 -15.05
CA ASN A 106 14.87 9.22 -15.76
C ASN A 106 13.59 8.77 -15.04
N PRO A 107 13.14 9.47 -13.99
CA PRO A 107 12.03 9.03 -13.15
C PRO A 107 10.71 9.01 -13.94
N LEU A 108 10.03 7.87 -13.91
CA LEU A 108 8.72 7.68 -14.55
C LEU A 108 7.64 7.52 -13.47
N PHE A 109 7.11 8.64 -13.01
CA PHE A 109 6.04 8.67 -12.00
C PHE A 109 4.83 9.46 -12.48
N ALA A 110 3.67 9.11 -11.95
CA ALA A 110 2.43 9.84 -12.16
C ALA A 110 1.68 10.06 -10.84
N ASP A 111 1.01 11.20 -10.76
CA ASP A 111 0.03 11.48 -9.71
C ASP A 111 -1.07 10.41 -9.71
N ILE A 112 -1.60 10.12 -8.53
CA ILE A 112 -2.67 9.14 -8.35
C ILE A 112 -3.67 9.60 -7.31
N SER A 113 -4.94 9.23 -7.47
CA SER A 113 -5.94 9.48 -6.43
C SER A 113 -5.70 8.60 -5.20
N VAL A 114 -6.18 9.04 -4.03
CA VAL A 114 -6.09 8.25 -2.78
C VAL A 114 -6.72 6.87 -2.98
N TYR A 115 -7.85 6.75 -3.66
CA TYR A 115 -8.46 5.45 -3.93
C TYR A 115 -7.66 4.64 -4.95
N ASP A 116 -7.19 5.26 -6.03
CA ASP A 116 -6.48 4.54 -7.09
C ASP A 116 -5.11 4.05 -6.66
N LEU A 117 -4.48 4.68 -5.67
CA LEU A 117 -3.28 4.16 -5.03
C LEU A 117 -3.47 2.72 -4.57
N PHE A 118 -4.61 2.40 -3.94
CA PHE A 118 -4.89 1.05 -3.45
C PHE A 118 -5.24 0.09 -4.58
N VAL A 119 -5.88 0.56 -5.65
CA VAL A 119 -6.04 -0.24 -6.87
C VAL A 119 -4.68 -0.58 -7.47
N TRP A 120 -3.78 0.41 -7.55
CA TRP A 120 -2.45 0.23 -8.12
C TRP A 120 -1.55 -0.65 -7.25
N LEU A 121 -1.58 -0.51 -5.92
CA LEU A 121 -0.80 -1.36 -5.01
C LEU A 121 -1.15 -2.84 -5.16
N HIS A 122 -2.44 -3.16 -5.26
CA HIS A 122 -2.91 -4.53 -5.47
C HIS A 122 -2.54 -5.05 -6.86
N TYR A 123 -2.72 -4.24 -7.91
CA TYR A 123 -2.25 -4.54 -9.26
C TYR A 123 -0.74 -4.81 -9.28
N TYR A 124 0.07 -3.94 -8.67
CA TYR A 124 1.52 -4.05 -8.69
C TYR A 124 2.01 -5.29 -7.91
N ALA A 125 1.35 -5.67 -6.82
CA ALA A 125 1.67 -6.90 -6.11
C ALA A 125 1.33 -8.17 -6.91
N SER A 126 0.29 -8.12 -7.75
CA SER A 126 -0.29 -9.32 -8.39
C SER A 126 0.00 -9.43 -9.89
N ARG A 127 0.59 -8.40 -10.52
CA ARG A 127 0.93 -8.42 -11.96
C ARG A 127 1.98 -9.49 -12.29
N ASP A 128 1.92 -9.97 -13.52
CA ASP A 128 2.94 -10.85 -14.12
C ASP A 128 4.34 -10.19 -14.10
N SER A 129 5.39 -11.01 -14.04
CA SER A 129 6.78 -10.54 -14.27
C SER A 129 7.03 -10.37 -15.77
N PHE A 130 7.71 -9.29 -16.16
CA PHE A 130 8.11 -9.09 -17.55
C PHE A 130 9.34 -9.93 -17.89
N LEU A 131 9.37 -10.48 -19.09
CA LEU A 131 10.50 -11.20 -19.66
C LEU A 131 10.93 -10.53 -20.98
N GLU A 132 12.10 -10.92 -21.48
CA GLU A 132 12.58 -10.45 -22.79
C GLU A 132 11.59 -10.76 -23.92
N GLY A 133 11.62 -9.96 -24.98
CA GLY A 133 10.80 -10.17 -26.17
C GLY A 133 9.30 -9.95 -25.95
N ASN A 134 8.91 -9.09 -25.00
CA ASN A 134 7.52 -8.81 -24.62
C ASN A 134 6.77 -10.05 -24.08
N LEU A 135 7.49 -11.01 -23.52
CA LEU A 135 6.91 -12.16 -22.84
C LEU A 135 6.64 -11.84 -21.37
N VAL A 136 5.83 -12.67 -20.72
CA VAL A 136 5.50 -12.54 -19.30
C VAL A 136 5.53 -13.89 -18.59
N TRP A 137 5.90 -13.88 -17.31
CA TRP A 137 5.74 -15.01 -16.40
C TRP A 137 4.55 -14.77 -15.48
N ARG A 138 3.55 -15.66 -15.55
CA ARG A 138 2.27 -15.51 -14.84
C ARG A 138 2.17 -16.27 -13.54
N ASP A 139 3.03 -17.26 -13.35
CA ASP A 139 3.05 -18.06 -12.13
C ASP A 139 3.87 -17.31 -11.08
N ILE A 140 3.35 -16.14 -10.65
CA ILE A 140 3.88 -15.29 -9.59
C ILE A 140 2.79 -14.36 -9.06
N ASP A 141 2.64 -14.31 -7.73
CA ASP A 141 1.76 -13.36 -7.05
C ASP A 141 2.32 -13.04 -5.65
N PHE A 142 2.58 -11.76 -5.36
CA PHE A 142 3.13 -11.34 -4.06
C PHE A 142 2.06 -11.11 -2.97
N ALA A 143 0.78 -11.11 -3.36
CA ALA A 143 -0.36 -10.84 -2.48
C ALA A 143 -1.32 -12.03 -2.33
N HIS A 144 -1.24 -13.07 -3.17
CA HIS A 144 -2.11 -14.24 -3.17
C HIS A 144 -1.34 -15.56 -3.21
N GLU A 145 -2.08 -16.68 -3.21
CA GLU A 145 -1.59 -18.05 -3.42
C GLU A 145 -0.47 -18.53 -2.48
N ALA A 146 -0.22 -17.78 -1.41
CA ALA A 146 0.86 -18.01 -0.46
C ALA A 146 0.46 -17.54 0.96
N PRO A 147 1.23 -17.92 2.01
CA PRO A 147 0.93 -17.54 3.39
C PRO A 147 0.87 -16.03 3.66
N ALA A 148 1.43 -15.21 2.76
CA ALA A 148 1.37 -13.75 2.84
C ALA A 148 -0.02 -13.18 2.51
N PHE A 149 -0.95 -13.98 1.96
CA PHE A 149 -2.27 -13.51 1.53
C PHE A 149 -3.02 -12.69 2.60
N LEU A 150 -3.23 -13.27 3.78
CA LEU A 150 -3.96 -12.60 4.87
C LEU A 150 -3.17 -11.42 5.48
N PRO A 151 -1.87 -11.56 5.81
CA PRO A 151 -1.08 -10.43 6.30
C PRO A 151 -1.02 -9.24 5.33
N TRP A 152 -0.83 -9.50 4.03
CA TRP A 152 -0.75 -8.46 2.99
C TRP A 152 -2.06 -7.67 2.92
N HIS A 153 -3.20 -8.37 2.79
CA HIS A 153 -4.53 -7.73 2.71
C HIS A 153 -4.93 -7.03 4.01
N ARG A 154 -4.47 -7.53 5.17
CA ARG A 154 -4.67 -6.85 6.45
C ARG A 154 -3.97 -5.49 6.47
N PHE A 155 -2.69 -5.44 6.08
CA PHE A 155 -1.95 -4.17 6.02
C PHE A 155 -2.56 -3.24 4.97
N PHE A 156 -2.91 -3.76 3.80
CA PHE A 156 -3.60 -3.04 2.72
C PHE A 156 -4.84 -2.29 3.23
N LEU A 157 -5.75 -3.00 3.92
CA LEU A 157 -6.97 -2.39 4.47
C LEU A 157 -6.69 -1.40 5.61
N LEU A 158 -5.67 -1.63 6.44
CA LEU A 158 -5.28 -0.70 7.50
C LEU A 158 -4.74 0.61 6.93
N HIS A 159 -3.87 0.51 5.91
CA HIS A 159 -3.31 1.67 5.24
C HIS A 159 -4.39 2.44 4.47
N TRP A 160 -5.30 1.74 3.80
CA TRP A 160 -6.40 2.38 3.08
C TRP A 160 -7.35 3.15 3.98
N GLU A 161 -7.79 2.53 5.07
CA GLU A 161 -8.62 3.18 6.07
C GLU A 161 -7.93 4.43 6.65
N HIS A 162 -6.62 4.34 6.92
CA HIS A 162 -5.84 5.46 7.44
C HIS A 162 -5.70 6.63 6.45
N GLU A 163 -5.42 6.36 5.17
CA GLU A 163 -5.32 7.42 4.16
C GLU A 163 -6.66 8.14 3.95
N ILE A 164 -7.78 7.42 4.03
CA ILE A 164 -9.11 8.05 3.99
C ILE A 164 -9.35 8.89 5.26
N GLN A 165 -9.04 8.36 6.46
CA GLN A 165 -9.14 9.11 7.72
C GLN A 165 -8.36 10.43 7.65
N ARG A 166 -7.13 10.41 7.13
CA ARG A 166 -6.28 11.61 6.95
C ARG A 166 -6.90 12.58 5.96
N LEU A 167 -7.37 12.09 4.81
CA LEU A 167 -8.00 12.91 3.78
C LEU A 167 -9.22 13.66 4.29
N VAL A 168 -10.10 12.99 5.06
CA VAL A 168 -11.37 13.59 5.52
C VAL A 168 -11.28 14.26 6.89
N GLY A 169 -10.20 14.04 7.64
CA GLY A 169 -10.07 14.47 9.03
C GLY A 169 -11.01 13.74 10.02
N ASP A 170 -11.69 12.66 9.59
CA ASP A 170 -12.50 11.80 10.47
C ASP A 170 -11.66 10.62 10.96
N GLU A 171 -10.97 10.83 12.07
CA GLU A 171 -10.19 9.80 12.75
C GLU A 171 -11.00 8.56 13.20
N ASN A 172 -12.33 8.67 13.27
CA ASN A 172 -13.22 7.57 13.67
C ASN A 172 -13.81 6.82 12.48
N PHE A 173 -13.47 7.21 11.25
CA PHE A 173 -13.89 6.50 10.05
C PHE A 173 -13.36 5.06 10.05
N THR A 174 -14.20 4.11 9.64
CA THR A 174 -13.81 2.72 9.43
C THR A 174 -14.39 2.20 8.13
N ILE A 175 -13.66 1.31 7.47
CA ILE A 175 -14.21 0.50 6.38
C ILE A 175 -15.10 -0.57 7.04
N PRO A 176 -16.41 -0.63 6.71
CA PRO A 176 -17.35 -1.60 7.27
C PRO A 176 -17.08 -3.04 6.81
#